data_AF-A0A2G2ID07-F1
#
_entry.id   AF-A0A2G2ID07-F1
#
_cell.length_a   1.000
_cell.length_b   1.000
_cell.length_c   1.000
_cell.angle_alpha   90.00
_cell.angle_beta   90.00
_cell.angle_gamma   90.00
#
_symmetry.space_group_name_H-M   'P 1'
#
loop_
_entity.id
_entity.type
_entity.pdbx_description
1 polymer ?
#
loop_
_entity_poly.entity_id
_entity_poly.type
_entity_poly.pdbx_seq_one_letter_code
_entity_poly.pdbx_strand_id
1 'polypeptide(L)'
;MKNNPQSVKNNDKLLGNVYVMTHSFFSDVIRIGCTIEDPKEYAKTLSKKTPGDYTLAFSLQCDNPCKVKKQIQTYLNAQEYVNEFYQVSTEVAERLLRREILRIPMLGPL
;
A
#
# COMPACT_ATOMS: atom_id res chain seq x y z
N MET A 1 -0.25 -43.74 -5.10
CA MET A 1 1.09 -43.16 -4.86
C MET A 1 1.15 -41.78 -5.48
N LYS A 2 1.72 -40.83 -4.72
CA LYS A 2 1.99 -39.42 -5.06
C LYS A 2 2.72 -39.34 -6.43
N ASN A 3 2.47 -38.33 -7.26
CA ASN A 3 3.19 -37.05 -7.20
C ASN A 3 2.32 -35.91 -7.76
N ASN A 4 1.79 -35.07 -6.87
CA ASN A 4 1.39 -33.72 -7.26
C ASN A 4 2.70 -32.92 -7.37
N PRO A 5 3.03 -32.28 -8.51
CA PRO A 5 4.14 -31.35 -8.55
C PRO A 5 3.85 -30.25 -7.54
N GLN A 6 4.57 -30.29 -6.41
CA GLN A 6 4.57 -29.22 -5.43
C GLN A 6 4.89 -27.94 -6.19
N SER A 7 3.94 -27.01 -6.22
CA SER A 7 4.19 -25.67 -6.73
C SER A 7 5.36 -25.12 -5.93
N VAL A 8 6.53 -25.08 -6.55
CA VAL A 8 7.62 -24.23 -6.12
C VAL A 8 7.07 -22.82 -6.28
N LYS A 9 6.42 -22.32 -5.22
CA LYS A 9 6.11 -20.90 -5.10
C LYS A 9 7.45 -20.24 -4.88
N ASN A 10 8.14 -19.95 -5.99
CA ASN A 10 9.16 -18.92 -6.01
C ASN A 10 8.49 -17.69 -5.40
N ASN A 11 8.87 -17.36 -4.16
CA ASN A 11 8.59 -16.07 -3.55
C ASN A 11 9.45 -15.04 -4.26
N ASP A 12 9.23 -14.86 -5.56
CA ASP A 12 9.75 -13.73 -6.30
C ASP A 12 9.13 -12.52 -5.61
N LYS A 13 9.99 -11.74 -4.94
CA LYS A 13 9.62 -10.48 -4.33
C LYS A 13 8.90 -9.64 -5.39
N LEU A 14 7.58 -9.58 -5.31
CA LEU A 14 6.79 -8.78 -6.24
C LEU A 14 7.09 -7.32 -5.93
N LEU A 15 7.89 -6.71 -6.80
CA LEU A 15 8.15 -5.28 -6.78
C LEU A 15 6.85 -4.56 -7.10
N GLY A 16 6.49 -3.59 -6.28
CA GLY A 16 5.31 -2.78 -6.50
C GLY A 16 5.33 -1.57 -5.58
N ASN A 17 4.19 -0.92 -5.44
CA ASN A 17 4.05 0.31 -4.70
C ASN A 17 3.12 0.13 -3.50
N VAL A 18 3.54 0.66 -2.36
CA VAL A 18 2.63 1.04 -1.28
C VAL A 18 2.24 2.50 -1.51
N TYR A 19 0.97 2.83 -1.31
CA TYR A 19 0.44 4.17 -1.62
C TYR A 19 -0.44 4.72 -0.51
N VAL A 20 -0.53 6.05 -0.51
CA VAL A 20 -1.49 6.85 0.25
C VAL A 20 -2.31 7.65 -0.76
N MET A 21 -3.63 7.51 -0.68
CA MET A 21 -4.56 8.28 -1.47
C MET A 21 -5.48 9.10 -0.57
N THR A 22 -5.88 10.27 -1.04
CA THR A 22 -7.04 11.01 -0.52
C THR A 22 -8.26 10.67 -1.35
N HIS A 23 -9.45 10.97 -0.83
CA HIS A 23 -10.71 10.79 -1.52
C HIS A 23 -11.53 12.09 -1.49
N SER A 24 -12.19 12.47 -2.58
CA SER A 24 -12.86 13.77 -2.67
C SER A 24 -14.01 13.98 -1.66
N PHE A 25 -14.58 12.91 -1.11
CA PHE A 25 -15.64 13.00 -0.09
C PHE A 25 -15.13 13.16 1.35
N PHE A 26 -13.84 12.92 1.61
CA PHE A 26 -13.29 12.93 2.96
C PHE A 26 -12.07 13.85 3.03
N SER A 27 -12.12 14.87 3.88
CA SER A 27 -11.05 15.86 4.00
C SER A 27 -9.90 15.43 4.90
N ASP A 28 -10.15 14.51 5.84
CA ASP A 28 -9.24 14.13 6.92
C ASP A 28 -8.98 12.62 6.99
N VAL A 29 -9.43 11.88 5.97
CA VAL A 29 -9.26 10.44 5.88
C VAL A 29 -8.41 10.12 4.66
N ILE A 30 -7.42 9.25 4.88
CA ILE A 30 -6.58 8.71 3.83
C ILE A 30 -6.88 7.23 3.62
N ARG A 31 -6.61 6.74 2.41
CA ARG A 31 -6.58 5.31 2.10
C ARG A 31 -5.14 4.84 1.96
N ILE A 32 -4.80 3.73 2.60
CA ILE A 32 -3.49 3.08 2.48
C ILE A 32 -3.66 1.75 1.77
N GLY A 33 -2.89 1.57 0.69
CA GLY A 33 -3.01 0.38 -0.15
C GLY A 33 -1.68 -0.07 -0.76
N CYS A 34 -1.74 -1.17 -1.51
CA CYS A 34 -0.63 -1.68 -2.29
C CYS A 34 -1.11 -2.00 -3.72
N THR A 35 -0.23 -1.84 -4.72
CA THR A 35 -0.50 -2.23 -6.10
C THR A 35 0.81 -2.60 -6.81
N ILE A 36 0.73 -3.48 -7.81
CA ILE A 36 1.84 -3.77 -8.73
C ILE A 36 1.82 -2.85 -9.96
N GLU A 37 0.72 -2.10 -10.15
CA GLU A 37 0.55 -1.14 -11.24
C GLU A 37 1.15 0.22 -10.88
N ASP A 38 1.12 1.16 -11.84
CA ASP A 38 1.40 2.56 -11.55
C ASP A 38 0.31 3.13 -10.60
N PRO A 39 0.68 3.71 -9.44
CA PRO A 39 -0.31 4.18 -8.45
C PRO A 39 -1.20 5.32 -8.95
N LYS A 40 -0.74 6.15 -9.90
CA LYS A 40 -1.55 7.23 -10.46
C LYS A 40 -2.60 6.67 -11.41
N GLU A 41 -2.24 5.72 -12.27
CA GLU A 41 -3.20 5.03 -13.14
C GLU A 41 -4.19 4.17 -12.34
N TYR A 42 -3.73 3.54 -11.26
CA TYR A 42 -4.60 2.81 -10.35
C TYR A 42 -5.61 3.74 -9.67
N ALA A 43 -5.20 4.93 -9.21
CA ALA A 43 -6.09 5.95 -8.63
C ALA A 43 -7.18 6.38 -9.63
N LYS A 44 -6.82 6.62 -10.89
CA LYS A 44 -7.78 6.93 -11.96
C LYS A 44 -8.77 5.78 -12.18
N THR A 45 -8.27 4.55 -12.19
CA THR A 45 -9.10 3.35 -12.37
C THR A 45 -10.08 3.16 -11.22
N LEU A 46 -9.66 3.43 -9.98
CA LEU A 46 -10.55 3.42 -8.81
C LEU A 46 -11.63 4.50 -8.93
N SER A 47 -11.25 5.74 -9.25
CA SER A 47 -12.18 6.87 -9.37
C SER A 47 -13.26 6.63 -10.44
N LYS A 48 -12.95 5.89 -11.52
CA LYS A 48 -13.95 5.49 -12.53
C LYS A 48 -14.96 4.45 -12.04
N LYS A 49 -14.63 3.68 -10.99
CA LYS A 49 -15.42 2.54 -10.49
C LYS A 49 -16.23 2.87 -9.24
N THR A 50 -16.01 4.03 -8.63
CA THR A 50 -16.61 4.43 -7.36
C THR A 50 -17.07 5.88 -7.41
N PRO A 51 -18.11 6.28 -6.66
CA PRO A 51 -18.43 7.70 -6.49
C PRO A 51 -17.28 8.47 -5.84
N GLY A 52 -16.96 9.64 -6.39
CA GLY A 52 -15.85 10.46 -5.93
C GLY A 52 -14.51 10.06 -6.56
N ASP A 53 -13.49 10.85 -6.24
CA ASP A 53 -12.17 10.77 -6.87
C ASP A 53 -11.12 10.39 -5.84
N TYR A 54 -10.31 9.39 -6.19
CA TYR A 54 -9.07 9.07 -5.51
C TYR A 54 -7.92 9.88 -6.11
N THR A 55 -7.19 10.59 -5.26
CA THR A 55 -5.97 11.30 -5.66
C THR A 55 -4.77 10.69 -4.94
N LEU A 56 -3.73 10.34 -5.70
CA LEU A 56 -2.48 9.86 -5.14
C LEU A 56 -1.78 11.00 -4.39
N ALA A 57 -1.60 10.85 -3.09
CA ALA A 57 -0.84 11.79 -2.26
C ALA A 57 0.63 11.41 -2.16
N PHE A 58 0.91 10.11 -1.95
CA PHE A 58 2.25 9.59 -1.83
C PHE A 58 2.31 8.13 -2.27
N SER A 59 3.44 7.70 -2.82
CA SER A 59 3.72 6.29 -3.08
C SER A 59 5.20 6.01 -2.92
N LEU A 60 5.52 4.78 -2.51
CA LEU A 60 6.89 4.31 -2.44
C LEU A 60 6.99 2.90 -3.02
N GLN A 61 7.95 2.72 -3.92
CA GLN A 61 8.23 1.42 -4.52
C GLN A 61 9.06 0.58 -3.55
N CYS A 62 8.68 -0.68 -3.35
CA CYS A 62 9.38 -1.59 -2.46
C CYS A 62 9.07 -3.06 -2.80
N ASP A 63 9.91 -3.96 -2.30
CA ASP A 63 9.63 -5.40 -2.30
C ASP A 63 8.46 -5.71 -1.36
N ASN A 64 7.51 -6.54 -1.83
CA ASN A 64 6.36 -6.97 -1.04
C ASN A 64 5.55 -5.79 -0.47
N PRO A 65 5.04 -4.88 -1.31
CA PRO A 65 4.35 -3.67 -0.86
C PRO A 65 3.15 -3.96 0.04
N CYS A 66 2.45 -5.09 -0.16
CA CYS A 66 1.35 -5.47 0.70
C CYS A 66 1.77 -5.93 2.11
N LYS A 67 3.03 -6.36 2.30
CA LYS A 67 3.59 -6.61 3.63
C LYS A 67 3.85 -5.28 4.36
N VAL A 68 4.44 -4.31 3.66
CA VAL A 68 4.62 -2.94 4.18
C VAL A 68 3.26 -2.34 4.54
N LYS A 69 2.28 -2.42 3.63
CA LYS A 69 0.89 -1.99 3.88
C LYS A 69 0.38 -2.54 5.20
N LYS A 70 0.39 -3.86 5.38
CA LYS A 70 -0.11 -4.52 6.59
C LYS A 70 0.57 -3.99 7.85
N GLN A 71 1.88 -3.77 7.81
CA GLN A 71 2.62 -3.27 8.96
C GLN A 71 2.21 -1.83 9.33
N ILE A 72 1.99 -0.98 8.33
CA ILE A 72 1.49 0.38 8.54
C ILE A 72 0.05 0.37 9.07
N GLN A 73 -0.81 -0.51 8.54
CA GLN A 73 -2.18 -0.68 9.05
C GLN A 73 -2.19 -1.11 10.53
N THR A 74 -1.26 -1.97 10.95
CA THR A 74 -1.09 -2.31 12.37
C THR A 74 -0.73 -1.09 13.22
N TYR A 75 0.13 -0.20 12.74
CA TYR A 75 0.48 1.03 13.47
C TYR A 75 -0.67 2.03 13.57
N LEU A 76 -1.54 2.04 12.56
CA LEU A 76 -2.66 2.96 12.44
C LEU A 76 -4.00 2.35 12.87
N ASN A 77 -4.00 1.16 13.47
CA ASN A 77 -5.24 0.46 13.81
C ASN A 77 -6.15 1.27 14.75
N ALA A 78 -5.58 2.04 15.67
CA ALA A 78 -6.35 2.93 16.54
C ALA A 78 -6.98 4.13 15.82
N GLN A 79 -6.55 4.42 14.59
CA GLN A 79 -7.01 5.50 13.72
C GLN A 79 -7.82 4.96 12.54
N GLU A 80 -8.18 3.68 12.54
CA GLU A 80 -9.02 3.08 11.50
C GLU A 80 -10.40 3.74 11.51
N TYR A 81 -10.77 4.33 10.38
CA TYR A 81 -12.10 4.87 10.17
C TYR A 81 -13.03 3.77 9.64
N VAL A 82 -12.61 3.10 8.55
CA VAL A 82 -13.27 1.92 8.01
C VAL A 82 -12.34 1.17 7.05
N ASN A 83 -12.09 -0.12 7.30
CA ASN A 83 -11.29 -0.97 6.42
C ASN A 83 -9.89 -0.38 6.11
N GLU A 84 -9.65 0.04 4.87
CA GLU A 84 -8.37 0.60 4.42
C GLU A 84 -8.26 2.12 4.61
N PHE A 85 -9.25 2.73 5.28
CA PHE A 85 -9.33 4.16 5.52
C PHE A 85 -8.95 4.51 6.96
N TYR A 86 -8.11 5.54 7.10
CA TYR A 86 -7.54 5.96 8.38
C TYR A 86 -7.66 7.48 8.54
N GLN A 87 -8.06 7.93 9.73
CA GLN A 87 -8.17 9.36 10.04
C GLN A 87 -6.82 9.91 10.51
N VAL A 88 -5.91 10.10 9.56
CA VAL A 88 -4.57 10.69 9.78
C VAL A 88 -4.18 11.55 8.57
N SER A 89 -3.27 12.50 8.77
CA SER A 89 -2.77 13.32 7.66
C SER A 89 -1.88 12.52 6.72
N THR A 90 -1.82 12.96 5.46
CA THR A 90 -0.92 12.40 4.43
C THR A 90 0.55 12.46 4.86
N GLU A 91 0.96 13.54 5.54
CA GLU A 91 2.33 13.72 6.04
C GLU A 91 2.71 12.66 7.09
N VAL A 92 1.81 12.35 8.03
CA VAL A 92 2.04 11.31 9.05
C VAL A 92 2.19 9.95 8.39
N ALA A 93 1.30 9.62 7.44
CA ALA A 93 1.37 8.35 6.72
C ALA A 93 2.63 8.23 5.85
N GLU A 94 3.04 9.29 5.16
CA GLU A 94 4.29 9.31 4.40
C GLU A 94 5.49 9.04 5.30
N ARG A 95 5.58 9.71 6.46
CA ARG A 95 6.68 9.51 7.42
C ARG A 95 6.73 8.07 7.93
N LEU A 96 5.58 7.47 8.24
CA LEU A 96 5.51 6.08 8.68
C LEU A 96 5.96 5.11 7.58
N LEU A 97 5.52 5.33 6.33
CA LEU A 97 5.91 4.51 5.18
C LEU A 97 7.42 4.56 4.92
N ARG A 98 8.00 5.77 4.90
CA ARG A 98 9.45 5.95 4.74
C ARG A 98 10.22 5.24 5.85
N ARG A 99 9.75 5.34 7.11
CA ARG A 99 10.39 4.66 8.25
C ARG A 99 10.34 3.15 8.10
N GLU A 100 9.21 2.59 7.68
CA GLU A 100 9.03 1.13 7.62
C GLU A 100 9.88 0.49 6.53
N ILE A 101 10.04 1.17 5.39
CA ILE A 101 10.87 0.66 4.29
C ILE A 101 12.36 0.69 4.63
N LEU A 102 12.80 1.53 5.56
CA LEU A 102 14.17 1.47 6.09
C LEU A 102 14.39 0.30 7.06
N ARG A 103 13.32 -0.19 7.72
CA ARG A 103 13.39 -1.31 8.70
C ARG A 103 13.27 -2.67 8.03
N ILE A 104 12.51 -2.76 6.95
CA ILE A 104 12.45 -3.96 6.12
C ILE A 104 13.69 -3.91 5.22
N PRO A 105 14.64 -4.84 5.33
CA PRO A 105 15.85 -4.79 4.53
C PRO A 105 15.46 -4.81 3.05
N MET A 106 15.63 -3.66 2.38
CA MET A 106 15.65 -3.56 0.93
C MET A 106 16.94 -4.26 0.48
N LEU A 107 16.92 -5.59 0.49
CA LEU A 107 17.99 -6.40 -0.06
C LEU A 107 17.99 -6.23 -1.58
N GLY A 108 18.72 -5.22 -2.04
CA GLY A 108 19.36 -5.18 -3.36
C GLY A 108 20.88 -5.01 -3.13
N PRO A 109 21.73 -5.75 -3.87
CA PRO A 109 23.18 -5.68 -3.68
C PRO A 109 23.73 -4.33 -4.16
N LEU A 110 24.78 -3.86 -3.49
CA LEU A 110 25.72 -2.86 -4.02
C LEU A 110 26.44 -3.42 -5.26
#